data_AF-A0A5A8E4Y3-F1
#
_entry.id   AF-A0A5A8E4Y3-F1
#
_cell.length_a   1.000
_cell.length_b   1.000
_cell.length_c   1.000
_cell.angle_alpha   90.00
_cell.angle_beta   90.00
_cell.angle_gamma   90.00
#
_symmetry.space_group_name_H-M   'P 1'
#
loop_
_entity.id
_entity.type
_entity.pdbx_description
1 polymer ?
#
loop_
_entity_poly.entity_id
_entity_poly.type
_entity_poly.pdbx_seq_one_letter_code
_entity_poly.pdbx_strand_id
1 'polypeptide(L)'
;MAEFQRIGDGPGGDGASPGEGGILSWATRVVRSMCCGTVTVGPRVILVGRLLGEGGYAFVHEATDTETGEHLALKRIVCQTADQLDAAQHEVRLHQRLGSHPHLMPLIASAVVPSRVGGGAQDVLMLMPLARGGTLADAIRAKAAVGAHISERQVLSTLAQTASALAHLHGAGGVSHRDVKPANVLLDVGSAPAPPSSAVADWEDRLPTITLIDYGSAGPAAVRCCSRSDALRLQDEASRQCSMAYRAPELWEPPSDGGGSNGNGRGAAGGSAGDGGGSVGVLASEPAARGSDAADDDDFNPFAG
;
A
#
# COMPACT_ATOMS: atom_id res chain seq x y z
N MET A 1 -0.02 1.12 49.72
CA MET A 1 0.70 2.00 50.65
C MET A 1 2.01 1.33 51.03
N ALA A 2 3.05 1.53 50.21
CA ALA A 2 4.44 1.28 50.58
C ALA A 2 5.29 2.08 49.58
N GLU A 3 5.98 3.06 50.14
CA GLU A 3 6.78 4.11 49.54
C GLU A 3 8.21 3.59 49.35
N PHE A 4 8.84 3.81 48.19
CA PHE A 4 10.27 3.57 48.01
C PHE A 4 10.94 4.75 47.30
N GLN A 5 11.33 5.69 48.15
CA GLN A 5 12.56 6.46 48.24
C GLN A 5 13.44 6.67 46.98
N ARG A 6 13.68 7.96 46.71
CA ARG A 6 14.70 8.54 45.83
C ARG A 6 16.12 8.28 46.34
N ILE A 7 17.01 8.01 45.40
CA ILE A 7 18.48 8.17 45.45
C ILE A 7 18.82 8.76 44.07
N GLY A 8 19.53 9.84 43.82
CA GLY A 8 20.38 10.75 44.57
C GLY A 8 21.28 11.38 43.50
N ASP A 9 21.15 12.68 43.24
CA ASP A 9 21.94 13.41 42.25
C ASP A 9 23.41 13.59 42.70
N GLY A 10 24.34 13.48 41.75
CA GLY A 10 25.73 13.91 41.89
C GLY A 10 26.41 14.08 40.52
N PRO A 11 27.29 15.07 40.31
CA PRO A 11 27.41 15.78 39.03
C PRO A 11 28.70 15.54 38.24
N GLY A 12 28.65 15.88 36.94
CA GLY A 12 29.77 16.49 36.21
C GLY A 12 30.63 15.56 35.33
N GLY A 13 30.68 15.86 34.02
CA GLY A 13 31.68 15.30 33.11
C GLY A 13 31.33 15.47 31.63
N ASP A 14 31.45 16.70 31.11
CA ASP A 14 31.40 17.01 29.67
C ASP A 14 32.58 16.38 28.92
N GLY A 15 32.34 15.91 27.68
CA GLY A 15 33.40 15.68 26.72
C GLY A 15 33.15 14.57 25.69
N ALA A 16 32.33 14.83 24.66
CA ALA A 16 32.44 14.12 23.39
C ALA A 16 31.90 14.97 22.23
N SER A 17 32.80 15.28 21.30
CA SER A 17 32.60 16.04 20.07
C SER A 17 31.54 15.44 19.12
N PRO A 18 30.94 16.24 18.22
CA PRO A 18 29.93 15.77 17.28
C PRO A 18 30.61 15.15 16.05
N GLY A 19 30.55 13.83 15.94
CA GLY A 19 31.05 13.10 14.78
C GLY A 19 30.22 11.85 14.52
N GLU A 20 29.57 11.83 13.36
CA GLU A 20 29.15 10.62 12.64
C GLU A 20 28.21 9.64 13.38
N GLY A 21 26.93 10.03 13.49
CA GLY A 21 25.84 9.18 13.99
C GLY A 21 24.72 9.04 12.97
N GLY A 22 25.05 8.57 11.76
CA GLY A 22 24.14 8.40 10.64
C GLY A 22 23.01 7.42 10.94
N ILE A 23 21.79 7.84 10.58
CA ILE A 23 20.56 7.07 10.34
C ILE A 23 20.03 6.11 11.44
N LEU A 24 20.85 5.42 12.23
CA LEU A 24 20.40 4.49 13.27
C LEU A 24 20.05 5.16 14.60
N SER A 25 20.51 6.39 14.86
CA SER A 25 20.18 7.12 16.10
C SER A 25 18.80 7.79 16.06
N TRP A 26 18.28 8.14 14.88
CA TRP A 26 16.97 8.78 14.75
C TRP A 26 15.82 7.78 14.86
N ALA A 27 15.95 6.57 14.29
CA ALA A 27 14.93 5.53 14.40
C ALA A 27 14.65 5.19 15.88
N THR A 28 15.72 5.06 16.67
CA THR A 28 15.63 4.78 18.12
C THR A 28 15.04 5.95 18.94
N ARG A 29 15.12 7.19 18.45
CA ARG A 29 14.57 8.38 19.14
C ARG A 29 13.12 8.69 18.72
N VAL A 30 12.74 8.35 17.49
CA VAL A 30 11.35 8.48 16.97
C VAL A 30 10.44 7.37 17.51
N VAL A 31 10.96 6.14 17.68
CA VAL A 31 10.22 5.01 18.27
C VAL A 31 9.80 5.27 19.73
N ARG A 32 10.43 6.24 20.41
CA ARG A 32 10.22 6.50 21.85
C ARG A 32 9.22 7.63 22.17
N SER A 33 8.57 8.24 21.17
CA SER A 33 7.66 9.39 21.39
C SER A 33 6.15 9.02 21.46
N MET A 34 5.81 7.74 21.41
CA MET A 34 4.48 7.22 21.78
C MET A 34 4.61 6.05 22.76
N CYS A 35 5.34 6.27 23.85
CA CYS A 35 5.04 5.56 25.08
C CYS A 35 3.67 6.06 25.54
N CYS A 36 2.61 5.27 25.34
CA CYS A 36 1.35 5.38 26.09
C CYS A 36 0.59 6.72 25.92
N GLY A 37 -0.15 6.91 24.82
CA GLY A 37 -0.97 8.11 24.65
C GLY A 37 -2.25 7.86 23.87
N THR A 38 -3.26 8.70 24.10
CA THR A 38 -4.48 8.74 23.30
C THR A 38 -4.33 9.72 22.13
N VAL A 39 -5.00 9.42 21.02
CA VAL A 39 -5.10 10.30 19.85
C VAL A 39 -6.53 10.27 19.33
N THR A 40 -7.03 11.42 18.87
CA THR A 40 -8.36 11.51 18.25
C THR A 40 -8.24 11.32 16.75
N VAL A 41 -8.98 10.35 16.21
CA VAL A 41 -9.05 10.06 14.76
C VAL A 41 -10.52 10.08 14.33
N GLY A 42 -10.92 11.13 13.61
CA GLY A 42 -12.34 11.39 13.37
C GLY A 42 -13.11 11.54 14.69
N PRO A 43 -14.22 10.80 14.91
CA PRO A 43 -14.98 10.87 16.15
C PRO A 43 -14.43 9.97 17.27
N ARG A 44 -13.40 9.15 17.01
CA ARG A 44 -12.93 8.12 17.95
C ARG A 44 -11.69 8.58 18.72
N VAL A 45 -11.64 8.25 20.02
CA VAL A 45 -10.45 8.41 20.86
C VAL A 45 -9.73 7.06 20.95
N ILE A 46 -8.48 7.03 20.49
CA ILE A 46 -7.71 5.81 20.28
C ILE A 46 -6.53 5.78 21.22
N LEU A 47 -6.43 4.74 22.05
CA LEU A 47 -5.23 4.42 22.81
C LEU A 47 -4.21 3.75 21.89
N VAL A 48 -3.05 4.38 21.72
CA VAL A 48 -1.97 3.86 20.88
C VAL A 48 -1.13 2.85 21.68
N GLY A 49 -1.08 1.62 21.17
CA GLY A 49 -0.32 0.50 21.71
C GLY A 49 1.06 0.34 21.07
N ARG A 50 1.54 -0.91 21.02
CA ARG A 50 2.88 -1.21 20.49
C ARG A 50 2.96 -1.03 18.98
N LEU A 51 4.17 -0.78 18.48
CA LEU A 51 4.49 -0.81 17.05
C LEU A 51 4.32 -2.23 16.51
N LEU A 52 3.58 -2.36 15.41
CA LEU A 52 3.36 -3.61 14.66
C LEU A 52 4.26 -3.70 13.43
N GLY A 53 4.52 -2.57 12.78
CA GLY A 53 5.37 -2.50 11.59
C GLY A 53 5.82 -1.09 11.26
N GLU A 54 6.93 -0.99 10.54
CA GLU A 54 7.56 0.25 10.10
C GLU A 54 7.98 0.12 8.64
N GLY A 55 7.80 1.19 7.86
CA GLY A 55 8.33 1.30 6.52
C GLY A 55 8.53 2.76 6.13
N GLY A 56 9.76 3.16 5.80
CA GLY A 56 10.11 4.50 5.30
C GLY A 56 9.67 5.64 6.24
N TYR A 57 8.46 6.14 6.03
CA TYR A 57 7.83 7.23 6.78
C TYR A 57 6.51 6.82 7.46
N ALA A 58 6.09 5.56 7.31
CA ALA A 58 4.86 4.99 7.82
C ALA A 58 5.12 4.03 8.99
N PHE A 59 4.32 4.16 10.02
CA PHE A 59 4.37 3.34 11.23
C PHE A 59 2.98 2.81 11.54
N VAL A 60 2.85 1.49 11.71
CA VAL A 60 1.58 0.86 12.06
C VAL A 60 1.64 0.43 13.51
N HIS A 61 0.70 0.91 14.33
CA HIS A 61 0.60 0.58 15.74
C HIS A 61 -0.65 -0.24 16.02
N GLU A 62 -0.59 -1.08 17.04
CA GLU A 62 -1.80 -1.58 17.69
C GLU A 62 -2.55 -0.39 18.28
N ALA A 63 -3.87 -0.42 18.19
CA ALA A 63 -4.74 0.62 18.68
C ALA A 63 -5.91 0.00 19.44
N THR A 64 -6.40 0.69 20.45
CA THR A 64 -7.65 0.33 21.13
C THR A 64 -8.57 1.53 21.15
N ASP A 65 -9.77 1.37 20.62
CA ASP A 65 -10.81 2.38 20.77
C ASP A 65 -11.22 2.46 22.25
N THR A 66 -11.08 3.64 22.86
CA THR A 66 -11.31 3.80 24.30
C THR A 66 -12.77 3.73 24.70
N GLU A 67 -13.69 3.94 23.76
CA GLU A 67 -15.14 3.88 24.00
C GLU A 67 -15.65 2.44 23.86
N THR A 68 -15.24 1.75 22.79
CA THR A 68 -15.77 0.41 22.47
C THR A 68 -14.89 -0.73 22.99
N GLY A 69 -13.62 -0.47 23.32
CA GLY A 69 -12.62 -1.49 23.62
C GLY A 69 -12.15 -2.28 22.39
N GLU A 70 -12.57 -1.88 21.18
CA GLU A 70 -12.23 -2.57 19.93
C GLU A 70 -10.72 -2.45 19.65
N HIS A 71 -10.09 -3.59 19.32
CA HIS A 71 -8.69 -3.62 18.89
C HIS A 71 -8.58 -3.33 17.38
N LEU A 72 -7.79 -2.33 17.05
CA LEU A 72 -7.64 -1.73 15.73
C LEU A 72 -6.16 -1.61 15.35
N ALA A 73 -5.91 -1.20 14.11
CA ALA A 73 -4.60 -0.80 13.62
C ALA A 73 -4.61 0.70 13.32
N LEU A 74 -3.55 1.40 13.75
CA LEU A 74 -3.34 2.82 13.45
C LEU A 74 -2.10 2.98 12.57
N LYS A 75 -2.30 3.25 11.27
CA LYS A 75 -1.23 3.66 10.35
C LYS A 75 -1.00 5.16 10.52
N ARG A 76 0.25 5.54 10.81
CA ARG A 76 0.73 6.92 10.95
C ARG A 76 1.78 7.18 9.89
N ILE A 77 1.54 8.16 9.02
CA ILE A 77 2.48 8.58 7.98
C ILE A 77 3.02 9.96 8.35
N VAL A 78 4.33 10.04 8.58
CA VAL A 78 5.01 11.30 8.92
C VAL A 78 5.32 12.05 7.62
N CYS A 79 4.73 13.22 7.46
CA CYS A 79 4.85 14.07 6.27
C CYS A 79 5.66 15.33 6.62
N GLN A 80 6.87 15.42 6.09
CA GLN A 80 7.79 16.56 6.28
C GLN A 80 7.65 17.60 5.15
N THR A 81 7.13 17.20 3.99
CA THR A 81 6.92 18.06 2.82
C THR A 81 5.45 18.08 2.40
N ALA A 82 5.07 19.09 1.60
CA ALA A 82 3.74 19.18 1.00
C ALA A 82 3.44 17.96 0.10
N ASP A 83 4.41 17.55 -0.73
CA ASP A 83 4.24 16.39 -1.62
C ASP A 83 3.96 15.08 -0.85
N GLN A 84 4.63 14.89 0.31
CA GLN A 84 4.37 13.73 1.16
C GLN A 84 2.97 13.77 1.77
N LEU A 85 2.52 14.95 2.21
CA LEU A 85 1.18 15.15 2.73
C LEU A 85 0.13 14.89 1.64
N ASP A 86 0.33 15.41 0.43
CA ASP A 86 -0.57 15.23 -0.70
C ASP A 86 -0.67 13.77 -1.12
N ALA A 87 0.44 13.04 -1.13
CA ALA A 87 0.48 11.60 -1.39
C ALA A 87 -0.28 10.80 -0.31
N ALA A 88 -0.02 11.08 0.97
CA ALA A 88 -0.72 10.41 2.08
C ALA A 88 -2.22 10.72 2.08
N GLN A 89 -2.62 11.96 1.79
CA GLN A 89 -4.03 12.32 1.63
C GLN A 89 -4.65 11.71 0.37
N HIS A 90 -3.88 11.51 -0.70
CA HIS A 90 -4.34 10.79 -1.87
C HIS A 90 -4.71 9.34 -1.51
N GLU A 91 -3.87 8.66 -0.73
CA GLU A 91 -4.17 7.32 -0.21
C GLU A 91 -5.46 7.30 0.63
N VAL A 92 -5.68 8.31 1.49
CA VAL A 92 -6.93 8.46 2.26
C VAL A 92 -8.14 8.61 1.34
N ARG A 93 -8.06 9.50 0.34
CA ARG A 93 -9.14 9.73 -0.64
C ARG A 93 -9.46 8.48 -1.45
N LEU A 94 -8.44 7.69 -1.81
CA LEU A 94 -8.64 6.42 -2.50
C LEU A 94 -9.44 5.43 -1.66
N HIS A 95 -9.10 5.23 -0.39
CA HIS A 95 -9.89 4.37 0.50
C HIS A 95 -11.36 4.79 0.57
N GLN A 96 -11.61 6.10 0.72
CA GLN A 96 -12.97 6.64 0.83
C GLN A 96 -13.79 6.42 -0.46
N ARG A 97 -13.16 6.55 -1.63
CA ARG A 97 -13.81 6.38 -2.94
C ARG A 97 -14.07 4.93 -3.31
N LEU A 98 -13.20 4.01 -2.92
CA LEU A 98 -13.31 2.59 -3.27
C LEU A 98 -14.48 1.90 -2.55
N GLY A 99 -15.03 2.50 -1.50
CA GLY A 99 -16.15 1.91 -0.76
C GLY A 99 -15.75 0.63 -0.03
N SER A 100 -16.74 -0.20 0.28
CA SER A 100 -16.52 -1.45 1.02
C SER A 100 -16.39 -2.64 0.07
N HIS A 101 -15.37 -3.47 0.29
CA HIS A 101 -15.20 -4.76 -0.36
C HIS A 101 -14.56 -5.74 0.65
N PRO A 102 -15.01 -7.01 0.72
CA PRO A 102 -14.57 -7.96 1.76
C PRO A 102 -13.07 -8.24 1.78
N HIS A 103 -12.39 -8.07 0.65
CA HIS A 103 -10.95 -8.34 0.49
C HIS A 103 -10.11 -7.08 0.28
N LEU A 104 -10.67 -5.89 0.53
CA LEU A 104 -9.94 -4.61 0.54
C LEU A 104 -9.96 -4.04 1.95
N MET A 105 -8.82 -3.55 2.41
CA MET A 105 -8.73 -2.91 3.73
C MET A 105 -9.65 -1.69 3.80
N PRO A 106 -10.66 -1.68 4.70
CA PRO A 106 -11.50 -0.51 4.88
C PRO A 106 -10.79 0.53 5.73
N LEU A 107 -11.13 1.80 5.48
CA LEU A 107 -10.74 2.92 6.32
C LEU A 107 -11.88 3.24 7.29
N ILE A 108 -11.63 3.11 8.60
CA ILE A 108 -12.62 3.42 9.65
C ILE A 108 -12.69 4.93 9.86
N ALA A 109 -11.53 5.57 10.00
CA ALA A 109 -11.41 7.01 10.20
C ALA A 109 -10.02 7.49 9.80
N SER A 110 -9.89 8.78 9.50
CA SER A 110 -8.59 9.42 9.25
C SER A 110 -8.51 10.78 9.91
N ALA A 111 -7.29 11.24 10.20
CA ALA A 111 -7.03 12.59 10.70
C ALA A 111 -5.68 13.11 10.21
N VAL A 112 -5.55 14.42 10.09
CA VAL A 112 -4.26 15.10 9.88
C VAL A 112 -3.98 15.89 11.14
N VAL A 113 -2.83 15.64 11.76
CA VAL A 113 -2.45 16.28 13.03
C VAL A 113 -1.02 16.84 12.94
N PRO A 114 -0.67 17.86 13.73
CA PRO A 114 0.73 18.29 13.83
C PRO A 114 1.63 17.15 14.28
N SER A 115 2.75 16.95 13.58
CA SER A 115 3.69 15.87 13.91
C SER A 115 4.52 16.21 15.15
N ARG A 116 4.86 15.18 15.93
CA ARG A 116 5.79 15.29 17.06
C ARG A 116 7.25 15.40 16.64
N VAL A 117 7.56 15.16 15.37
CA VAL A 117 8.94 15.27 14.83
C VAL A 117 9.40 16.74 14.76
N GLY A 118 8.48 17.70 14.88
CA GLY A 118 8.78 19.13 14.84
C GLY A 118 8.95 19.68 13.42
N GLY A 119 9.36 20.95 13.30
CA GLY A 119 9.68 21.55 12.00
C GLY A 119 8.50 21.78 11.05
N GLY A 120 7.27 21.87 11.57
CA GLY A 120 6.07 22.04 10.74
C GLY A 120 5.57 20.76 10.06
N ALA A 121 6.20 19.62 10.31
CA ALA A 121 5.74 18.33 9.80
C ALA A 121 4.33 17.98 10.30
N GLN A 122 3.60 17.20 9.51
CA GLN A 122 2.25 16.72 9.82
C GLN A 122 2.23 15.19 9.82
N ASP A 123 1.41 14.61 10.69
CA ASP A 123 1.13 13.18 10.70
C ASP A 123 -0.25 12.94 10.07
N VAL A 124 -0.32 12.07 9.05
CA VAL A 124 -1.58 11.53 8.55
C VAL A 124 -1.86 10.22 9.27
N LEU A 125 -3.02 10.15 9.93
CA LEU A 125 -3.47 9.02 10.72
C LEU A 125 -4.59 8.30 9.98
N MET A 126 -4.52 6.97 9.91
CA MET A 126 -5.52 6.12 9.29
C MET A 126 -5.83 4.97 10.25
N LEU A 127 -7.08 4.90 10.69
CA LEU A 127 -7.60 3.87 11.58
C LEU A 127 -8.25 2.77 10.75
N MET A 128 -7.85 1.53 10.99
CA MET A 128 -8.23 0.36 10.20
C MET A 128 -8.50 -0.85 11.10
N PRO A 129 -9.25 -1.86 10.65
CA PRO A 129 -9.36 -3.14 11.37
C PRO A 129 -7.98 -3.78 11.56
N LEU A 130 -7.79 -4.45 12.71
CA LEU A 130 -6.57 -5.18 12.99
C LEU A 130 -6.68 -6.62 12.46
N ALA A 131 -5.89 -6.97 11.43
CA ALA A 131 -5.74 -8.36 11.01
C ALA A 131 -4.73 -9.10 11.90
N ARG A 132 -5.14 -10.25 12.43
CA ARG A 132 -4.35 -11.01 13.42
C ARG A 132 -3.52 -12.15 12.84
N GLY A 133 -3.77 -12.56 11.59
CA GLY A 133 -3.10 -13.69 10.95
C GLY A 133 -1.76 -13.36 10.29
N GLY A 134 -1.26 -12.13 10.45
CA GLY A 134 -0.02 -11.69 9.79
C GLY A 134 -0.18 -11.54 8.27
N THR A 135 0.93 -11.46 7.55
CA THR A 135 0.94 -11.37 6.09
C THR A 135 0.99 -12.76 5.44
N LEU A 136 0.57 -12.86 4.18
CA LEU A 136 0.78 -14.06 3.37
C LEU A 136 2.29 -14.38 3.24
N ALA A 137 3.16 -13.36 3.18
CA ALA A 137 4.61 -13.56 3.19
C ALA A 137 5.09 -14.27 4.48
N ASP A 138 4.52 -13.94 5.64
CA ASP A 138 4.82 -14.62 6.91
C ASP A 138 4.40 -16.09 6.85
N ALA A 139 3.18 -16.37 6.36
CA ALA A 139 2.69 -17.73 6.22
C ALA A 139 3.54 -18.58 5.26
N ILE A 140 3.96 -18.01 4.12
CA ILE A 140 4.85 -18.69 3.16
C ILE A 140 6.19 -19.02 3.83
N ARG A 141 6.82 -18.05 4.51
CA ARG A 141 8.09 -18.25 5.21
C ARG A 141 7.99 -19.32 6.30
N ALA A 142 6.91 -19.29 7.07
CA ALA A 142 6.69 -20.22 8.16
C ALA A 142 6.54 -21.68 7.66
N LYS A 143 5.80 -21.91 6.56
CA LYS A 143 5.70 -23.24 5.94
C LYS A 143 7.03 -23.69 5.33
N ALA A 144 7.75 -22.79 4.65
CA ALA A 144 9.05 -23.10 4.09
C ALA A 144 10.07 -23.52 5.17
N ALA A 145 10.03 -22.90 6.36
CA ALA A 145 10.92 -23.21 7.47
C ALA A 145 10.79 -24.65 8.00
N VAL A 146 9.63 -25.28 7.79
CA VAL A 146 9.36 -26.68 8.17
C VAL A 146 9.38 -27.64 6.97
N GLY A 147 9.87 -27.19 5.80
CA GLY A 147 9.92 -27.99 4.58
C GLY A 147 8.54 -28.29 3.98
N ALA A 148 7.53 -27.49 4.33
CA ALA A 148 6.17 -27.61 3.82
C ALA A 148 5.81 -26.46 2.86
N HIS A 149 4.69 -26.62 2.17
CA HIS A 149 4.14 -25.61 1.27
C HIS A 149 2.70 -25.25 1.66
N ILE A 150 2.24 -24.09 1.17
CA ILE A 150 0.82 -23.74 1.17
C ILE A 150 0.10 -24.73 0.26
N SER A 151 -1.04 -25.27 0.70
CA SER A 151 -1.77 -26.29 -0.07
C SER A 151 -2.39 -25.67 -1.32
N GLU A 152 -2.58 -26.46 -2.38
CA GLU A 152 -3.18 -25.97 -3.63
C GLU A 152 -4.54 -25.29 -3.41
N ARG A 153 -5.38 -25.91 -2.55
CA ARG A 153 -6.68 -25.35 -2.16
C ARG A 153 -6.55 -23.93 -1.59
N GLN A 154 -5.54 -23.71 -0.76
CA GLN A 154 -5.31 -22.39 -0.18
C GLN A 154 -4.76 -21.40 -1.18
N VAL A 155 -3.83 -21.81 -2.04
CA VAL A 155 -3.32 -20.97 -3.12
C VAL A 155 -4.49 -20.48 -3.98
N LEU A 156 -5.37 -21.38 -4.40
CA LEU A 156 -6.55 -21.05 -5.21
C LEU A 156 -7.52 -20.12 -4.47
N SER A 157 -7.78 -20.38 -3.18
CA SER A 157 -8.62 -19.51 -2.35
C SER A 157 -8.05 -18.10 -2.23
N THR A 158 -6.77 -17.99 -1.88
CA THR A 158 -6.08 -16.70 -1.77
C THR A 158 -6.09 -15.96 -3.11
N LEU A 159 -5.75 -16.64 -4.21
CA LEU A 159 -5.76 -16.06 -5.54
C LEU A 159 -7.15 -15.54 -5.94
N ALA A 160 -8.20 -16.32 -5.69
CA ALA A 160 -9.57 -15.93 -6.02
C ALA A 160 -10.01 -14.68 -5.23
N GLN A 161 -9.71 -14.63 -3.93
CA GLN A 161 -10.03 -13.47 -3.08
C GLN A 161 -9.23 -12.23 -3.48
N THR A 162 -7.93 -12.37 -3.78
CA THR A 162 -7.10 -11.27 -4.29
C THR A 162 -7.58 -10.79 -5.66
N ALA A 163 -7.94 -11.70 -6.57
CA ALA A 163 -8.49 -11.35 -7.87
C ALA A 163 -9.82 -10.58 -7.74
N SER A 164 -10.67 -10.98 -6.79
CA SER A 164 -11.92 -10.26 -6.48
C SER A 164 -11.64 -8.82 -6.02
N ALA A 165 -10.69 -8.62 -5.09
CA ALA A 165 -10.25 -7.28 -4.66
C ALA A 165 -9.71 -6.43 -5.82
N LEU A 166 -8.88 -7.02 -6.68
CA LEU A 166 -8.30 -6.32 -7.83
C LEU A 166 -9.36 -5.98 -8.89
N ALA A 167 -10.34 -6.86 -9.12
CA ALA A 167 -11.46 -6.59 -10.01
C ALA A 167 -12.27 -5.39 -9.53
N HIS A 168 -12.49 -5.27 -8.22
CA HIS A 168 -13.14 -4.11 -7.62
C HIS A 168 -12.33 -2.83 -7.82
N LEU A 169 -11.02 -2.86 -7.55
CA LEU A 169 -10.10 -1.73 -7.77
C LEU A 169 -10.09 -1.27 -9.24
N HIS A 170 -9.95 -2.19 -10.17
CA HIS A 170 -9.89 -1.89 -11.60
C HIS A 170 -11.24 -1.40 -12.13
N GLY A 171 -12.33 -2.06 -11.75
CA GLY A 171 -13.67 -1.75 -12.24
C GLY A 171 -14.24 -0.47 -11.64
N ALA A 172 -14.50 -0.48 -10.33
CA ALA A 172 -15.14 0.66 -9.64
C ALA A 172 -14.17 1.83 -9.44
N GLY A 173 -12.88 1.54 -9.26
CA GLY A 173 -11.87 2.55 -8.97
C GLY A 173 -11.21 3.15 -10.21
N GLY A 174 -11.13 2.41 -11.33
CA GLY A 174 -10.26 2.78 -12.45
C GLY A 174 -8.77 2.87 -12.04
N VAL A 175 -8.40 2.16 -10.97
CA VAL A 175 -7.12 2.30 -10.26
C VAL A 175 -6.41 0.95 -10.22
N SER A 176 -5.12 0.95 -10.54
CA SER A 176 -4.22 -0.18 -10.31
C SER A 176 -3.51 -0.01 -8.97
N HIS A 177 -3.36 -1.12 -8.23
CA HIS A 177 -2.66 -1.15 -6.94
C HIS A 177 -1.14 -0.92 -7.08
N ARG A 178 -0.53 -1.38 -8.19
CA ARG A 178 0.90 -1.27 -8.53
C ARG A 178 1.94 -1.93 -7.58
N ASP A 179 1.51 -2.45 -6.43
CA ASP A 179 2.42 -3.11 -5.48
C ASP A 179 1.79 -4.37 -4.85
N VAL A 180 1.14 -5.18 -5.68
CA VAL A 180 0.57 -6.47 -5.24
C VAL A 180 1.71 -7.45 -4.99
N LYS A 181 1.84 -7.89 -3.73
CA LYS A 181 2.85 -8.85 -3.28
C LYS A 181 2.36 -9.56 -2.02
N PRO A 182 2.91 -10.74 -1.64
CA PRO A 182 2.48 -11.46 -0.44
C PRO A 182 2.59 -10.66 0.87
N ALA A 183 3.48 -9.67 0.94
CA ALA A 183 3.59 -8.80 2.12
C ALA A 183 2.42 -7.80 2.26
N ASN A 184 1.71 -7.51 1.16
CA ASN A 184 0.55 -6.61 1.14
C ASN A 184 -0.78 -7.38 1.16
N VAL A 185 -0.75 -8.67 1.48
CA VAL A 185 -1.96 -9.49 1.68
C VAL A 185 -1.98 -9.91 3.15
N LEU A 186 -2.89 -9.32 3.92
CA LEU A 186 -3.12 -9.73 5.32
C LEU A 186 -4.03 -10.94 5.36
N LEU A 187 -3.76 -11.81 6.33
CA LEU A 187 -4.60 -12.95 6.65
C LEU A 187 -5.43 -12.62 7.89
N ASP A 188 -6.74 -12.84 7.78
CA ASP A 188 -7.64 -12.83 8.91
C ASP A 188 -8.08 -14.26 9.24
N VAL A 189 -7.85 -14.64 10.48
CA VAL A 189 -8.22 -15.95 11.05
C VAL A 189 -9.53 -15.86 11.87
N GLY A 190 -10.22 -14.72 11.81
CA GLY A 190 -11.43 -14.42 12.57
C GLY A 190 -11.14 -14.20 14.06
N SER A 191 -12.18 -14.21 14.89
CA SER A 191 -12.09 -14.00 16.35
C SER A 191 -11.35 -15.10 17.13
N ALA A 192 -10.75 -16.07 16.43
CA ALA A 192 -9.85 -17.02 17.07
C ALA A 192 -8.62 -16.25 17.60
N PRO A 193 -8.11 -16.58 18.80
CA PRO A 193 -6.89 -15.99 19.31
C PRO A 193 -5.79 -16.11 18.25
N ALA A 194 -5.07 -15.01 17.99
CA ALA A 194 -3.89 -15.07 17.13
C ALA A 194 -2.99 -16.19 17.68
N PRO A 195 -2.54 -17.14 16.84
CA PRO A 195 -1.57 -18.12 17.32
C PRO A 195 -0.34 -17.36 17.85
N PRO A 196 0.36 -17.88 18.88
CA PRO A 196 1.62 -17.28 19.30
C PRO A 196 2.53 -17.11 18.09
N SER A 197 3.35 -16.06 18.05
CA SER A 197 4.16 -15.65 16.89
C SER A 197 5.11 -16.72 16.30
N SER A 198 5.19 -17.91 16.92
CA SER A 198 5.95 -19.08 16.48
C SER A 198 5.08 -20.26 15.99
N ALA A 199 3.76 -20.23 16.20
CA ALA A 199 2.85 -21.26 15.73
C ALA A 199 2.21 -20.74 14.44
N VAL A 200 2.62 -21.35 13.32
CA VAL A 200 1.77 -21.36 12.13
C VAL A 200 0.46 -21.96 12.61
N ALA A 201 -0.62 -21.18 12.72
CA ALA A 201 -1.92 -21.80 12.96
C ALA A 201 -2.08 -22.87 11.87
N ASP A 202 -2.30 -24.11 12.28
CA ASP A 202 -2.61 -25.20 11.38
C ASP A 202 -3.90 -24.84 10.64
N TRP A 203 -3.71 -24.20 9.49
CA TRP A 203 -4.75 -23.66 8.62
C TRP A 203 -5.36 -24.74 7.74
N GLU A 204 -5.04 -26.01 7.97
CA GLU A 204 -5.42 -27.13 7.09
C GLU A 204 -6.93 -27.27 6.95
N ASP A 205 -7.71 -26.90 7.98
CA ASP A 205 -9.17 -27.03 7.96
C ASP A 205 -9.95 -25.72 7.71
N ARG A 206 -9.32 -24.54 7.83
CA ARG A 206 -10.00 -23.25 7.61
C ARG A 206 -9.24 -22.37 6.62
N LEU A 207 -9.88 -22.05 5.51
CA LEU A 207 -9.38 -21.08 4.55
C LEU A 207 -9.40 -19.67 5.18
N PRO A 208 -8.26 -18.97 5.25
CA PRO A 208 -8.24 -17.62 5.78
C PRO A 208 -9.01 -16.68 4.85
N THR A 209 -9.64 -15.68 5.46
CA THR A 209 -10.08 -14.51 4.70
C THR A 209 -8.86 -13.64 4.47
N ILE A 210 -8.67 -13.14 3.26
CA ILE A 210 -7.57 -12.23 2.95
C ILE A 210 -8.07 -10.82 2.80
N THR A 211 -7.20 -9.87 3.14
CA THR A 211 -7.41 -8.45 2.94
C THR A 211 -6.20 -7.85 2.26
N LEU A 212 -6.39 -7.27 1.08
CA LEU A 212 -5.37 -6.51 0.38
C LEU A 212 -5.19 -5.14 1.07
N ILE A 213 -3.93 -4.75 1.29
CA ILE A 213 -3.55 -3.53 2.00
C ILE A 213 -2.62 -2.66 1.16
N ASP A 214 -2.43 -1.42 1.63
CA ASP A 214 -1.39 -0.49 1.18
C ASP A 214 -1.58 0.09 -0.23
N TYR A 215 -2.45 1.10 -0.31
CA TYR A 215 -2.77 1.80 -1.56
C TYR A 215 -1.87 3.02 -1.80
N GLY A 216 -0.76 3.16 -1.05
CA GLY A 216 0.16 4.30 -1.21
C GLY A 216 0.82 4.36 -2.59
N SER A 217 0.95 3.22 -3.27
CA SER A 217 1.45 3.11 -4.65
C SER A 217 0.35 3.12 -5.70
N ALA A 218 -0.93 3.18 -5.30
CA ALA A 218 -2.02 3.04 -6.25
C ALA A 218 -2.12 4.26 -7.16
N GLY A 219 -2.53 4.03 -8.41
CA GLY A 219 -2.69 5.10 -9.39
C GLY A 219 -3.58 4.67 -10.56
N PRO A 220 -3.75 5.52 -11.59
CA PRO A 220 -4.59 5.20 -12.74
C PRO A 220 -4.23 3.85 -13.35
N ALA A 221 -5.25 3.02 -13.62
CA ALA A 221 -5.08 1.70 -14.21
C ALA A 221 -4.57 1.75 -15.66
N ALA A 222 -5.00 2.78 -16.40
CA ALA A 222 -4.54 3.05 -17.75
C ALA A 222 -3.73 4.35 -17.78
N VAL A 223 -2.48 4.27 -18.25
CA VAL A 223 -1.61 5.42 -18.47
C VAL A 223 -1.16 5.38 -19.93
N ARG A 224 -1.40 6.45 -20.68
CA ARG A 224 -0.92 6.59 -22.06
C ARG A 224 0.41 7.33 -22.07
N CYS A 225 1.41 6.77 -22.74
CA CYS A 225 2.73 7.37 -22.90
C CYS A 225 2.86 7.93 -24.33
N CYS A 226 2.54 9.22 -24.49
CA CYS A 226 2.56 9.89 -25.79
C CYS A 226 3.98 10.34 -26.20
N SER A 227 4.93 10.33 -25.28
CA SER A 227 6.30 10.78 -25.51
C SER A 227 7.33 9.95 -24.73
N ARG A 228 8.60 10.04 -25.15
CA ARG A 228 9.73 9.46 -24.41
C ARG A 228 9.83 10.05 -22.99
N SER A 229 9.50 11.33 -22.82
CA SER A 229 9.47 11.98 -21.52
C SER A 229 8.41 11.37 -20.60
N ASP A 230 7.25 11.02 -21.13
CA ASP A 230 6.19 10.34 -20.36
C ASP A 230 6.61 8.92 -19.97
N ALA A 231 7.27 8.20 -20.88
CA ALA A 231 7.82 6.88 -20.60
C ALA A 231 8.88 6.93 -19.47
N LEU A 232 9.80 7.91 -19.51
CA LEU A 232 10.81 8.08 -18.47
C LEU A 232 10.19 8.44 -17.11
N ARG A 233 9.15 9.28 -17.10
CA ARG A 233 8.40 9.61 -15.87
C ARG A 233 7.70 8.37 -15.30
N LEU A 234 7.04 7.57 -16.14
CA LEU A 234 6.39 6.34 -15.71
C LEU A 234 7.40 5.32 -15.16
N GLN A 235 8.56 5.21 -15.81
CA GLN A 235 9.65 4.34 -15.37
C GLN A 235 10.21 4.77 -14.00
N ASP A 236 10.48 6.06 -13.81
CA ASP A 236 10.95 6.61 -12.54
C ASP A 236 9.90 6.42 -11.42
N GLU A 237 8.62 6.63 -11.74
CA GLU A 237 7.54 6.38 -10.80
C GLU A 237 7.43 4.90 -10.41
N ALA A 238 7.43 3.99 -11.38
CA ALA A 238 7.44 2.55 -11.13
C ALA A 238 8.68 2.12 -10.34
N SER A 239 9.80 2.80 -10.53
CA SER A 239 11.03 2.55 -9.79
C SER A 239 10.86 2.78 -8.28
N ARG A 240 10.05 3.79 -7.92
CA ARG A 240 9.77 4.22 -6.55
C ARG A 240 8.58 3.51 -5.91
N GLN A 241 7.55 3.18 -6.71
CA GLN A 241 6.26 2.69 -6.19
C GLN A 241 6.06 1.18 -6.34
N CYS A 242 6.75 0.51 -7.25
CA CYS A 242 6.59 -0.93 -7.48
C CYS A 242 7.77 -1.71 -6.89
N SER A 243 7.47 -2.72 -6.07
CA SER A 243 8.48 -3.67 -5.59
C SER A 243 9.16 -4.37 -6.76
N MET A 244 10.49 -4.28 -6.84
CA MET A 244 11.30 -4.73 -7.98
C MET A 244 10.97 -6.15 -8.47
N ALA A 245 10.84 -7.12 -7.55
CA ALA A 245 10.56 -8.52 -7.87
C ALA A 245 9.14 -8.79 -8.41
N TYR A 246 8.22 -7.84 -8.23
CA TYR A 246 6.83 -7.92 -8.65
C TYR A 246 6.49 -6.89 -9.74
N ARG A 247 7.48 -6.13 -10.21
CA ARG A 247 7.29 -5.09 -11.23
C ARG A 247 7.07 -5.72 -12.60
N ALA A 248 5.98 -5.35 -13.24
CA ALA A 248 5.63 -5.82 -14.57
C ALA A 248 6.68 -5.39 -15.63
N PRO A 249 6.97 -6.23 -16.64
CA PRO A 249 8.01 -6.00 -17.64
C PRO A 249 7.86 -4.66 -18.39
N GLU A 250 6.63 -4.26 -18.71
CA GLU A 250 6.30 -3.02 -19.41
C GLU A 250 6.63 -1.75 -18.61
N LEU A 251 6.86 -1.85 -17.30
CA LEU A 251 7.26 -0.73 -16.45
C LEU A 251 8.78 -0.57 -16.35
N TRP A 252 9.55 -1.52 -16.88
CA TRP A 252 11.01 -1.39 -16.98
C TRP A 252 11.42 -0.58 -18.20
N GLU A 253 10.73 -0.77 -19.32
CA GLU A 253 10.90 0.00 -20.55
C GLU A 253 9.52 0.34 -21.15
N PRO A 254 8.89 1.44 -20.70
CA PRO A 254 7.55 1.76 -21.16
C PRO A 254 7.52 2.11 -22.66
N PRO A 255 6.54 1.58 -23.42
CA PRO A 255 6.38 1.94 -24.82
C PRO A 255 6.06 3.43 -24.95
N SER A 256 6.53 4.07 -26.02
CA SER A 256 6.18 5.47 -26.32
C SER A 256 5.80 5.62 -27.79
N ASP A 257 4.68 6.29 -28.05
CA ASP A 257 4.15 6.50 -29.41
C ASP A 257 5.03 7.47 -30.24
N GLY A 258 6.05 8.08 -29.63
CA GLY A 258 6.97 9.06 -30.22
C GLY A 258 8.16 8.47 -31.00
N GLY A 259 8.06 7.23 -31.49
CA GLY A 259 9.06 6.60 -32.34
C GLY A 259 8.99 7.06 -33.80
N GLY A 260 9.36 8.32 -34.05
CA GLY A 260 9.66 8.77 -35.41
C GLY A 260 10.78 7.93 -36.02
N SER A 261 10.55 7.50 -37.26
CA SER A 261 11.50 6.91 -38.20
C SER A 261 12.94 7.37 -37.94
N ASN A 262 13.84 6.42 -37.70
CA ASN A 262 15.23 6.59 -38.10
C ASN A 262 15.59 5.45 -39.04
N GLY A 263 15.27 5.67 -40.32
CA GLY A 263 15.87 4.92 -41.39
C GLY A 263 17.37 5.14 -41.36
N ASN A 264 18.12 4.08 -41.10
CA ASN A 264 19.47 3.96 -41.63
C ASN A 264 19.53 2.66 -42.41
N GLY A 265 19.25 2.78 -43.72
CA GLY A 265 19.45 1.68 -44.65
C GLY A 265 20.94 1.44 -44.86
N ARG A 266 21.33 0.16 -44.76
CA ARG A 266 22.28 -0.52 -45.67
C ARG A 266 22.29 -2.01 -45.34
N GLY A 267 21.74 -2.81 -46.26
CA GLY A 267 21.77 -4.27 -46.18
C GLY A 267 20.68 -4.93 -47.01
N ALA A 268 20.66 -4.66 -48.32
CA ALA A 268 19.79 -5.37 -49.27
C ALA A 268 20.37 -6.77 -49.59
N ALA A 269 19.61 -7.81 -49.27
CA ALA A 269 19.48 -9.11 -49.95
C ALA A 269 18.41 -9.86 -49.13
N GLY A 270 17.19 -10.12 -49.59
CA GLY A 270 16.75 -10.68 -50.86
C GLY A 270 15.86 -11.87 -50.48
N GLY A 271 14.54 -11.77 -50.68
CA GLY A 271 13.61 -12.86 -50.34
C GLY A 271 12.16 -12.42 -50.47
N SER A 272 11.50 -12.93 -51.49
CA SER A 272 10.18 -12.55 -52.00
C SER A 272 8.98 -13.16 -51.25
N ALA A 273 7.87 -12.44 -51.37
CA ALA A 273 6.47 -12.91 -51.45
C ALA A 273 5.73 -13.30 -50.15
N GLY A 274 4.59 -12.63 -49.93
CA GLY A 274 3.63 -12.96 -48.87
C GLY A 274 2.60 -11.85 -48.68
N ASP A 275 1.50 -11.97 -49.40
CA ASP A 275 0.37 -11.05 -49.58
C ASP A 275 -0.45 -10.75 -48.29
N GLY A 276 -0.96 -9.51 -48.20
CA GLY A 276 -2.30 -9.15 -47.73
C GLY A 276 -2.74 -9.40 -46.27
N GLY A 277 -2.96 -8.31 -45.51
CA GLY A 277 -3.94 -8.29 -44.40
C GLY A 277 -3.50 -7.50 -43.17
N GLY A 278 -3.69 -6.17 -43.18
CA GLY A 278 -3.45 -5.33 -42.02
C GLY A 278 -4.47 -5.55 -40.91
N SER A 279 -4.02 -6.02 -39.74
CA SER A 279 -4.78 -6.00 -38.49
C SER A 279 -4.38 -4.77 -37.67
N VAL A 280 -5.29 -3.82 -37.54
CA VAL A 280 -5.20 -2.69 -36.61
C VAL A 280 -5.37 -3.25 -35.19
N GLY A 281 -4.33 -3.17 -34.36
CA GLY A 281 -4.38 -3.60 -32.96
C GLY A 281 -5.04 -2.56 -32.07
N VAL A 282 -6.37 -2.59 -31.98
CA VAL A 282 -7.15 -1.93 -30.93
C VAL A 282 -7.48 -2.99 -29.89
N LEU A 283 -6.95 -2.87 -28.67
CA LEU A 283 -7.39 -3.68 -27.52
C LEU A 283 -8.29 -2.82 -26.63
N ALA A 284 -9.53 -2.67 -27.08
CA ALA A 284 -10.65 -2.23 -26.26
C ALA A 284 -11.64 -3.40 -26.21
N SER A 285 -11.92 -3.90 -25.00
CA SER A 285 -13.04 -4.81 -24.78
C SER A 285 -14.32 -3.98 -24.68
N GLU A 286 -15.12 -3.95 -25.75
CA GLU A 286 -16.49 -3.46 -25.71
C GLU A 286 -17.41 -4.47 -25.02
N PRO A 287 -18.29 -4.05 -24.08
CA PRO A 287 -19.45 -4.84 -23.68
C PRO A 287 -20.64 -4.55 -24.62
N ALA A 288 -21.29 -5.62 -25.05
CA ALA A 288 -22.49 -5.57 -25.88
C ALA A 288 -23.68 -4.92 -25.14
N ALA A 289 -24.34 -3.98 -25.82
CA ALA A 289 -25.53 -3.29 -25.37
C ALA A 289 -26.81 -4.16 -25.44
N ARG A 290 -27.71 -3.96 -24.46
CA ARG A 290 -29.17 -4.04 -24.63
C ARG A 290 -29.78 -2.82 -23.92
N GLY A 291 -30.63 -2.07 -24.65
CA GLY A 291 -31.36 -0.88 -24.18
C GLY A 291 -32.40 -1.18 -23.08
N SER A 292 -33.09 -0.21 -22.49
CA SER A 292 -33.51 1.11 -22.98
C SER A 292 -33.72 2.12 -21.84
N ASP A 293 -33.88 3.39 -22.25
CA ASP A 293 -34.61 4.49 -21.59
C ASP A 293 -33.87 5.45 -20.63
N ALA A 294 -33.48 6.58 -21.26
CA ALA A 294 -33.91 7.96 -20.98
C ALA A 294 -33.30 8.80 -19.84
N ALA A 295 -32.71 9.92 -20.28
CA ALA A 295 -32.69 11.27 -19.70
C ALA A 295 -31.77 11.54 -18.49
N ASP A 296 -30.59 12.14 -18.74
CA ASP A 296 -30.30 13.58 -18.55
C ASP A 296 -28.77 13.77 -18.39
N ASP A 297 -28.14 14.34 -19.43
CA ASP A 297 -26.72 14.72 -19.44
C ASP A 297 -26.58 16.15 -18.91
N ASP A 298 -25.85 16.31 -17.80
CA ASP A 298 -25.21 17.57 -17.41
C ASP A 298 -23.69 17.42 -17.56
N ASP A 299 -23.16 18.12 -18.56
CA ASP A 299 -21.75 18.28 -18.92
C ASP A 299 -20.92 18.88 -17.76
N PHE A 300 -19.77 18.27 -17.42
CA PHE A 300 -18.71 19.00 -16.73
C PHE A 300 -17.31 18.67 -17.25
N ASN A 301 -16.71 19.67 -17.92
CA ASN A 301 -15.37 19.68 -18.50
C ASN A 301 -14.37 20.34 -17.53
N PRO A 302 -13.35 19.64 -17.00
CA PRO A 302 -12.45 20.20 -15.99
C PRO A 302 -11.22 20.95 -16.56
N PHE A 303 -11.22 21.39 -17.83
CA PHE A 303 -10.10 22.15 -18.42
C PHE A 303 -10.53 23.48 -19.07
N ALA A 304 -11.25 24.31 -18.31
CA ALA A 304 -11.47 25.71 -18.68
C ALA A 304 -11.11 26.63 -17.50
N GLY A 305 -10.00 27.37 -17.65
CA GLY A 305 -9.62 28.51 -16.80
C GLY A 305 -8.62 28.22 -15.71
#